data_AF-A0A9D7QWH7-F1
#
_entry.id   AF-A0A9D7QWH7-F1
#
_cell.length_a   1.000
_cell.length_b   1.000
_cell.length_c   1.000
_cell.angle_alpha   90.00
_cell.angle_beta   90.00
_cell.angle_gamma   90.00
#
_symmetry.space_group_name_H-M   'P 1'
#
loop_
_entity.id
_entity.type
_entity.pdbx_description
1 polymer ?
#
loop_
_entity_poly.entity_id
_entity_poly.type
_entity_poly.pdbx_seq_one_letter_code
_entity_poly.pdbx_strand_id
1 'polypeptide(L)'
;MASEAYKGLPNNPDYDLPALFGSPCDTLVSQNELAGAAALGRLHVYYHPAWEKAFINASNLKGKTGMLLVYDMQGKVVHSEPVRIQNGYYTRDCR
;
A
#
# COMPACT_ATOMS: atom_id res chain seq x y z
N MET A 1 -36.43 24.43 -6.39
CA MET A 1 -35.93 25.17 -7.56
C MET A 1 -35.18 24.15 -8.41
N ALA A 2 -35.89 23.40 -9.25
CA ALA A 2 -35.27 22.43 -10.15
C ALA A 2 -34.75 23.18 -11.37
N SER A 3 -33.45 23.08 -11.66
CA SER A 3 -32.82 23.79 -12.78
C SER A 3 -33.44 23.35 -14.11
N GLU A 4 -33.75 24.31 -14.98
CA GLU A 4 -34.32 24.11 -16.32
C GLU A 4 -33.42 23.30 -17.29
N ALA A 5 -32.24 22.84 -16.86
CA ALA A 5 -31.22 22.20 -17.68
C ALA A 5 -31.55 20.78 -18.18
N TYR A 6 -32.67 20.19 -17.75
CA TYR A 6 -32.96 18.75 -17.96
C TYR A 6 -34.24 18.44 -18.73
N LYS A 7 -35.03 19.44 -19.12
CA LYS A 7 -36.23 19.25 -19.94
C LYS A 7 -35.84 19.14 -21.43
N GLY A 8 -35.41 17.95 -21.85
CA GLY A 8 -35.22 17.65 -23.29
C GLY A 8 -34.10 16.68 -23.64
N LEU A 9 -33.34 16.15 -22.69
CA LEU A 9 -32.31 15.15 -22.97
C LEU A 9 -32.96 13.74 -22.98
N PRO A 10 -32.76 12.91 -24.03
CA PRO A 10 -33.45 11.62 -24.23
C PRO A 10 -33.24 10.54 -23.15
N ASN A 11 -32.46 10.82 -22.11
CA ASN A 11 -32.05 9.87 -21.08
C ASN A 11 -31.66 10.57 -19.78
N ASN A 12 -32.30 11.70 -19.44
CA ASN A 12 -31.96 12.37 -18.21
C ASN A 12 -32.40 11.53 -16.99
N PRO A 13 -31.46 11.09 -16.12
CA PRO A 13 -31.82 10.41 -14.88
C PRO A 13 -32.59 11.37 -13.98
N ASP A 14 -33.69 10.90 -13.41
CA ASP A 14 -34.41 11.65 -12.39
C ASP A 14 -33.66 11.51 -11.06
N TYR A 15 -32.88 12.55 -10.72
CA TYR A 15 -32.07 12.60 -9.49
C TYR A 15 -32.90 12.94 -8.24
N ASP A 16 -34.19 13.25 -8.37
CA ASP A 16 -35.10 13.45 -7.25
C ASP A 16 -35.72 12.12 -6.77
N LEU A 17 -35.43 11.00 -7.45
CA LEU A 17 -35.85 9.68 -7.01
C LEU A 17 -35.13 9.26 -5.72
N PRO A 18 -35.86 8.75 -4.71
CA PRO A 18 -35.24 8.20 -3.52
C PRO A 18 -34.39 6.99 -3.89
N ALA A 19 -33.32 6.75 -3.11
CA ALA A 19 -32.51 5.54 -3.26
C ALA A 19 -33.42 4.30 -3.18
N LEU A 20 -33.20 3.34 -4.08
CA LEU A 20 -33.94 2.09 -4.07
C LEU A 20 -33.57 1.33 -2.79
N PHE A 21 -34.50 1.24 -1.84
CA PHE A 21 -34.32 0.50 -0.59
C PHE A 21 -34.69 -0.97 -0.76
N GLY A 22 -33.87 -1.86 -0.23
CA GLY A 22 -34.14 -3.30 -0.16
C GLY A 22 -33.52 -4.10 -1.30
N SER A 23 -32.58 -3.52 -2.04
CA SER A 23 -31.79 -4.29 -3.00
C SER A 23 -30.84 -5.25 -2.25
N PRO A 24 -30.58 -6.46 -2.76
CA PRO A 24 -29.62 -7.38 -2.16
C PRO A 24 -28.18 -6.84 -2.18
N CYS A 25 -27.92 -5.74 -2.88
CA CYS A 25 -26.65 -5.01 -2.89
C CYS A 25 -26.61 -3.83 -1.90
N ASP A 26 -27.68 -3.54 -1.15
CA ASP A 26 -27.75 -2.39 -0.23
C ASP A 26 -26.99 -2.61 1.08
N THR A 27 -26.45 -3.81 1.30
CA THR A 27 -25.63 -4.08 2.49
C THR A 27 -24.16 -4.07 2.08
N LEU A 28 -23.49 -2.94 2.34
CA LEU A 28 -22.03 -2.90 2.40
C LEU A 28 -21.58 -3.74 3.61
N VAL A 29 -21.42 -5.05 3.42
CA VAL A 29 -20.78 -5.90 4.44
C VAL A 29 -19.28 -5.66 4.33
N SER A 30 -18.66 -5.05 5.35
CA SER A 30 -17.20 -5.02 5.39
C SER A 30 -16.72 -6.45 5.64
N GLN A 31 -16.21 -7.10 4.59
CA GLN A 31 -15.45 -8.32 4.75
C GLN A 31 -14.15 -7.96 5.47
N ASN A 32 -14.13 -8.14 6.79
CA ASN A 32 -12.91 -8.05 7.59
C ASN A 32 -12.10 -9.34 7.40
N GLU A 33 -11.76 -9.64 6.14
CA GLU A 33 -10.82 -10.69 5.80
C GLU A 33 -9.44 -10.22 6.29
N LEU A 34 -8.83 -11.01 7.17
CA LEU A 34 -7.45 -10.87 7.69
C LEU A 34 -7.19 -10.11 9.00
N ALA A 35 -8.08 -10.17 9.98
CA ALA A 35 -7.65 -10.04 11.39
C ALA A 35 -7.07 -11.38 11.89
N GLY A 36 -5.83 -11.74 11.54
CA GLY A 36 -5.29 -13.02 12.06
C GLY A 36 -3.81 -13.34 11.87
N ALA A 37 -3.15 -12.87 10.81
CA ALA A 37 -1.71 -13.03 10.70
C ALA A 37 -1.04 -11.74 11.15
N ALA A 38 -0.42 -11.73 12.33
CA ALA A 38 0.52 -10.67 12.68
C ALA A 38 1.54 -10.58 11.53
N ALA A 39 1.50 -9.48 10.78
CA ALA A 39 2.26 -9.39 9.55
C ALA A 39 3.75 -9.58 9.86
N LEU A 40 4.33 -10.66 9.34
CA LEU A 40 5.74 -10.96 9.55
C LEU A 40 6.59 -9.88 8.85
N GLY A 41 7.74 -9.57 9.44
CA GLY A 41 8.71 -8.67 8.82
C GLY A 41 9.09 -9.18 7.44
N ARG A 42 9.01 -8.33 6.42
CA ARG A 42 9.35 -8.66 5.03
C ARG A 42 10.47 -7.76 4.55
N LEU A 43 11.36 -8.33 3.74
CA LEU A 43 12.44 -7.62 3.07
C LEU A 43 12.34 -7.91 1.57
N HIS A 44 12.33 -6.85 0.78
CA HIS A 44 12.29 -6.86 -0.67
C HIS A 44 13.51 -6.11 -1.19
N VAL A 45 14.25 -6.74 -2.10
CA VAL A 45 15.42 -6.15 -2.74
C VAL A 45 15.24 -6.25 -4.24
N TYR A 46 15.42 -5.13 -4.94
CA TYR A 46 15.36 -5.06 -6.41
C TYR A 46 16.58 -4.32 -6.94
N TYR A 47 17.26 -4.88 -7.93
CA TYR A 47 18.40 -4.24 -8.59
C TYR A 47 18.00 -3.81 -10.00
N HIS A 48 18.21 -2.53 -10.32
CA HIS A 48 17.99 -2.00 -11.65
C HIS A 48 19.31 -1.90 -12.42
N PRO A 49 19.56 -2.75 -13.43
CA PRO A 49 20.87 -2.83 -14.07
C PRO A 49 21.26 -1.54 -14.80
N ALA A 50 20.32 -0.87 -15.48
CA ALA A 50 20.65 0.38 -16.20
C ALA A 50 20.92 1.57 -15.27
N TRP A 51 20.57 1.47 -13.98
CA TRP A 51 20.79 2.54 -12.99
C TRP A 51 21.91 2.21 -12.03
N GLU A 52 22.46 0.99 -12.12
CA GLU A 52 23.48 0.45 -11.20
C GLU A 52 23.10 0.70 -9.74
N LYS A 53 21.83 0.40 -9.41
CA LYS A 53 21.24 0.77 -8.12
C LYS A 53 20.35 -0.33 -7.58
N ALA A 54 20.55 -0.66 -6.31
CA ALA A 54 19.71 -1.56 -5.55
C ALA A 54 18.71 -0.79 -4.70
N PHE A 55 17.46 -1.25 -4.68
CA PHE A 55 16.36 -0.72 -3.88
C PHE A 55 16.02 -1.73 -2.81
N ILE A 56 16.14 -1.32 -1.56
CA ILE A 56 15.86 -2.13 -0.38
C ILE A 56 14.60 -1.57 0.26
N ASN A 57 13.59 -2.42 0.42
CA ASN A 57 12.32 -2.10 1.06
C ASN A 57 12.01 -3.14 2.12
N ALA A 58 11.68 -2.70 3.32
CA ALA A 58 11.25 -3.55 4.41
C ALA A 58 9.94 -3.05 5.02
N SER A 59 9.09 -4.00 5.42
CA SER A 59 7.78 -3.72 5.99
C SER A 59 7.47 -4.63 7.17
N ASN A 60 6.50 -4.21 7.98
CA ASN A 60 6.09 -4.88 9.23
C ASN A 60 7.26 -5.07 10.21
N LEU A 61 8.21 -4.12 10.19
CA LEU A 61 9.32 -4.12 11.13
C LEU A 61 8.84 -3.71 12.53
N LYS A 62 9.33 -4.39 13.56
CA LYS A 62 9.07 -4.05 14.96
C LYS A 62 10.15 -3.08 15.46
N GLY A 63 9.76 -2.12 16.30
CA GLY A 63 10.68 -1.16 16.91
C GLY A 63 10.90 0.10 16.07
N LYS A 64 11.84 0.94 16.53
CA LYS A 64 12.13 2.26 15.94
C LYS A 64 13.52 2.35 15.29
N THR A 65 14.39 1.38 15.57
CA THR A 65 15.78 1.34 15.13
C THR A 65 16.13 -0.07 14.69
N GLY A 66 17.11 -0.18 13.80
CA GLY A 66 17.65 -1.45 13.32
C GLY A 66 19.05 -1.29 12.77
N MET A 67 19.55 -2.34 12.11
CA MET A 67 20.82 -2.35 11.40
C MET A 67 20.59 -2.94 10.01
N LEU A 68 21.06 -2.28 8.96
CA LEU A 68 21.18 -2.87 7.62
C LEU A 68 22.56 -3.51 7.51
N LEU A 69 22.59 -4.79 7.17
CA LEU A 69 23.80 -5.56 6.93
C LEU A 69 23.75 -6.12 5.51
N VAL A 70 24.80 -5.86 4.72
CA VAL A 70 24.97 -6.46 3.39
C VAL A 70 26.19 -7.36 3.43
N TYR A 71 26.03 -8.57 2.92
CA TYR A 71 27.06 -9.59 2.88
C TYR A 71 27.46 -9.88 1.43
N ASP A 72 28.72 -10.20 1.21
CA ASP A 72 29.14 -10.84 -0.03
C ASP A 72 28.75 -12.34 -0.05
N MET A 73 29.04 -12.99 -1.17
CA MET A 73 28.74 -14.43 -1.35
C MET A 73 29.58 -15.34 -0.43
N GLN A 74 30.63 -14.81 0.20
CA GLN A 74 31.46 -15.52 1.17
C GLN A 74 30.97 -15.29 2.62
N GLY A 75 29.92 -14.49 2.81
CA GLY A 75 29.36 -14.17 4.12
C GLY A 75 30.12 -13.09 4.88
N LYS A 76 31.01 -12.33 4.23
CA LYS A 76 31.68 -11.17 4.84
C LYS A 76 30.77 -9.95 4.74
N VAL A 77 30.65 -9.20 5.82
CA VAL A 77 29.92 -7.91 5.84
C VAL A 77 30.67 -6.91 4.96
N VAL A 78 30.02 -6.44 3.90
CA VAL A 78 30.54 -5.40 2.99
C VAL A 78 29.91 -4.04 3.25
N HIS A 79 28.75 -3.99 3.90
CA HIS A 79 28.11 -2.75 4.33
C HIS A 79 27.37 -2.96 5.65
N SER A 80 27.46 -1.98 6.55
CA SER A 80 26.78 -1.99 7.84
C SER A 80 26.38 -0.58 8.21
N GLU A 81 25.11 -0.39 8.56
CA GLU A 81 24.62 0.92 8.97
C GLU A 81 23.43 0.86 9.93
N PRO A 82 23.38 1.76 10.93
CA PRO A 82 22.21 1.90 11.75
C PRO A 82 21.07 2.52 10.93
N VAL A 83 19.86 1.99 11.11
CA VAL A 83 18.67 2.47 10.40
C VAL A 83 17.58 2.90 11.37
N ARG A 84 16.79 3.88 10.94
CA ARG A 84 15.59 4.31 11.65
C ARG A 84 14.36 3.75 10.93
N ILE A 85 13.55 3.02 11.68
CA ILE A 85 12.31 2.42 11.19
C ILE A 85 11.19 3.43 11.38
N GLN A 86 10.45 3.71 10.31
CA GLN A 86 9.36 4.67 10.32
C GLN A 86 8.04 3.95 10.08
N ASN A 87 7.19 3.93 11.12
CA ASN A 87 5.87 3.28 11.06
C ASN A 87 5.89 1.82 10.58
N GLY A 88 6.94 1.07 10.94
CA GLY A 88 7.12 -0.32 10.51
C GLY A 88 7.72 -0.49 9.10
N TYR A 89 8.14 0.59 8.46
CA TYR A 89 8.75 0.59 7.13
C TYR A 89 10.18 1.12 7.16
N TYR A 90 10.97 0.66 6.20
CA TYR A 90 12.29 1.17 5.87
C TYR A 90 12.53 1.05 4.37
N THR A 91 13.04 2.11 3.75
CA THR A 91 13.39 2.15 2.32
C THR A 91 14.74 2.82 2.15
N ARG A 92 15.58 2.24 1.30
CA ARG A 92 16.87 2.82 0.93
C ARG A 92 17.29 2.41 -0.48
N ASP A 93 17.93 3.33 -1.18
CA ASP A 93 18.72 3.04 -2.35
C ASP A 93 20.21 2.90 -2.02
N CYS A 94 20.82 1.85 -2.56
CA CYS A 94 22.25 1.58 -2.48
C CYS A 94 22.84 1.73 -3.87
N ARG A 95 23.93 2.49 -3.96
CA ARG A 95 24.76 2.61 -5.15
C ARG A 95 25.86 1.54 -5.13
#